data_AF-H2BVW0-F1
#
_entry.id   AF-H2BVW0-F1
#
_cell.length_a   1.000
_cell.length_b   1.000
_cell.length_c   1.000
_cell.angle_alpha   90.00
_cell.angle_beta   90.00
_cell.angle_gamma   90.00
#
_symmetry.space_group_name_H-M   'P 1'
#
loop_
_entity.id
_entity.type
_entity.pdbx_description
1 polymer ?
#
loop_
_entity_poly.entity_id
_entity_poly.type
_entity_poly.pdbx_seq_one_letter_code
_entity_poly.pdbx_strand_id
1 'polypeptide(L)'
;MTIKNTTITKGFIIAGLMNASVLIFSRLFTNPTIPEFDPNVMSNFGLLMILIWGLAYMSVAKNYHKVKWLVGIFAVEKLIYGCVWTNWILNNNISDVYEKDLMAGMFYSVYGINDWVFFVFFIYVFLRLSKLKNDG
;
A
#
# COMPACT_ATOMS: atom_id res chain seq x y z
N MET A 1 13.53 18.43 -10.17
CA MET A 1 14.43 17.66 -9.26
C MET A 1 14.58 16.25 -9.83
N THR A 2 15.78 15.84 -10.26
CA THR A 2 15.99 14.55 -10.94
C THR A 2 16.19 13.45 -9.88
N ILE A 3 15.17 12.64 -9.62
CA ILE A 3 15.23 11.56 -8.63
C ILE A 3 16.21 10.46 -9.11
N LYS A 4 17.20 10.10 -8.30
CA LYS A 4 18.17 9.04 -8.62
C LYS A 4 17.47 7.67 -8.67
N ASN A 5 17.96 6.76 -9.52
CA ASN A 5 17.40 5.40 -9.63
C ASN A 5 17.47 4.63 -8.31
N THR A 6 18.51 4.88 -7.50
CA THR A 6 18.67 4.31 -6.16
C THR A 6 17.57 4.75 -5.19
N THR A 7 17.08 5.98 -5.32
CA THR A 7 15.95 6.49 -4.52
C THR A 7 14.66 5.78 -4.90
N ILE A 8 14.41 5.53 -6.19
CA ILE A 8 13.24 4.77 -6.64
C ILE A 8 13.30 3.34 -6.10
N THR A 9 14.44 2.64 -6.23
CA THR A 9 14.60 1.29 -5.68
C THR A 9 14.30 1.24 -4.18
N LYS A 10 14.77 2.22 -3.40
CA LYS A 10 14.43 2.34 -1.98
C LYS A 10 12.93 2.57 -1.76
N GLY A 11 12.27 3.37 -2.61
CA GLY A 11 10.82 3.58 -2.57
C GLY A 11 10.03 2.28 -2.72
N PHE A 12 10.39 1.39 -3.64
CA PHE A 12 9.77 0.06 -3.77
C PHE A 12 9.98 -0.80 -2.51
N ILE A 13 11.17 -0.76 -1.92
CA ILE A 13 11.46 -1.50 -0.67
C ILE A 13 10.62 -0.96 0.48
N ILE A 14 10.57 0.36 0.65
CA ILE A 14 9.78 1.00 1.70
C ILE A 14 8.29 0.72 1.50
N ALA A 15 7.77 0.76 0.27
CA ALA A 15 6.39 0.39 -0.03
C ALA A 15 6.08 -1.05 0.42
N GLY A 16 6.98 -2.00 0.14
CA GLY A 16 6.83 -3.38 0.57
C GLY A 16 6.90 -3.56 2.09
N LEU A 17 7.80 -2.84 2.77
CA LEU A 17 7.91 -2.85 4.23
C LEU A 17 6.67 -2.24 4.90
N MET A 18 6.12 -1.17 4.34
CA MET A 18 4.88 -0.57 4.84
C MET A 18 3.70 -1.53 4.71
N ASN A 19 3.58 -2.26 3.59
CA ASN A 19 2.60 -3.35 3.49
C ASN A 19 2.88 -4.46 4.52
N ALA A 20 4.14 -4.85 4.74
CA ALA A 20 4.50 -5.87 5.72
C ALA A 20 4.20 -5.45 7.17
N SER A 21 4.07 -4.15 7.46
CA SER A 21 3.64 -3.65 8.77
C SER A 21 2.27 -4.17 9.20
N VAL A 22 1.44 -4.64 8.25
CA VAL A 22 0.17 -5.32 8.53
C VAL A 22 0.35 -6.49 9.50
N LEU A 23 1.50 -7.18 9.48
CA LEU A 23 1.82 -8.26 10.40
C LEU A 23 1.93 -7.79 11.85
N ILE A 24 2.43 -6.58 12.07
CA ILE A 24 2.56 -6.01 13.42
C ILE A 24 1.18 -5.57 13.91
N PHE A 25 0.45 -4.79 13.11
CA PHE A 25 -0.85 -4.25 13.52
C PHE A 25 -1.93 -5.33 13.70
N SER A 26 -1.90 -6.37 12.86
CA SER A 26 -2.82 -7.51 12.97
C SER A 26 -2.39 -8.57 13.97
N ARG A 27 -1.25 -8.40 14.66
CA ARG A 27 -0.64 -9.43 15.53
C ARG A 27 -0.52 -10.77 14.81
N LEU A 28 0.09 -10.76 13.62
CA LEU A 28 0.22 -11.92 12.73
C LEU A 28 -1.16 -12.52 12.36
N PHE A 29 -2.11 -11.66 11.97
CA PHE A 29 -3.48 -12.02 11.58
C PHE A 29 -4.36 -12.60 12.69
N THR A 30 -3.95 -12.45 13.95
CA THR A 30 -4.73 -12.93 15.11
C THR A 30 -5.63 -11.87 15.74
N ASN A 31 -5.51 -10.59 15.32
CA ASN A 31 -6.36 -9.50 15.80
C ASN A 31 -7.73 -9.53 15.09
N PRO A 32 -8.83 -9.86 15.80
CA PRO A 32 -10.16 -9.96 15.20
C PRO A 32 -10.77 -8.58 14.91
N THR A 33 -10.30 -7.52 15.56
CA THR A 33 -10.88 -6.17 15.47
C THR A 33 -10.74 -5.61 14.06
N ILE A 34 -9.63 -5.88 13.36
CA ILE A 34 -9.42 -5.35 12.00
C ILE A 34 -10.48 -5.89 11.01
N PRO A 35 -10.67 -7.22 10.89
CA PRO A 35 -11.74 -7.79 10.07
C PRO A 35 -13.16 -7.43 10.51
N GLU A 36 -13.38 -7.13 11.79
CA GLU A 36 -14.73 -6.82 12.27
C GLU A 36 -15.26 -5.49 11.72
N PHE A 37 -14.39 -4.47 11.63
CA PHE A 37 -14.74 -3.14 11.14
C PHE A 37 -14.76 -3.02 9.60
N ASP A 38 -14.07 -3.90 8.89
CA ASP A 38 -14.16 -4.02 7.42
C ASP A 38 -13.92 -5.48 6.99
N PRO A 39 -14.95 -6.33 7.07
CA PRO A 39 -14.82 -7.76 6.78
C PRO A 39 -14.60 -8.06 5.30
N ASN A 40 -14.91 -7.12 4.41
CA ASN A 40 -14.79 -7.33 2.97
C ASN A 40 -13.35 -7.12 2.51
N VAL A 41 -12.75 -5.99 2.87
CA VAL A 41 -11.40 -5.63 2.39
C VAL A 41 -10.33 -6.00 3.40
N MET A 42 -10.61 -5.87 4.70
CA MET A 42 -9.66 -6.15 5.79
C MET A 42 -9.87 -7.50 6.47
N SER A 43 -10.45 -8.47 5.75
CA SER A 43 -10.42 -9.88 6.16
C SER A 43 -8.99 -10.40 6.30
N ASN A 44 -8.79 -11.52 7.01
CA ASN A 44 -7.48 -12.17 7.07
C ASN A 44 -6.89 -12.49 5.69
N PHE A 45 -7.76 -12.82 4.71
CA PHE A 45 -7.35 -12.97 3.33
C PHE A 45 -6.88 -11.64 2.72
N GLY A 46 -7.62 -10.56 2.91
CA GLY A 46 -7.22 -9.22 2.47
C GLY A 46 -5.89 -8.77 3.08
N LEU A 47 -5.70 -8.97 4.38
CA LEU A 47 -4.46 -8.66 5.08
C LEU A 47 -3.28 -9.49 4.55
N LEU A 48 -3.50 -10.77 4.24
CA LEU A 48 -2.50 -11.60 3.56
C LEU A 48 -2.17 -11.05 2.18
N MET A 49 -3.17 -10.63 1.40
CA MET A 49 -2.96 -10.05 0.08
C MET A 49 -2.16 -8.75 0.15
N ILE A 50 -2.39 -7.90 1.16
CA ILE A 50 -1.57 -6.71 1.41
C ILE A 50 -0.09 -7.10 1.56
N LEU A 51 0.21 -8.14 2.36
CA LEU A 51 1.57 -8.65 2.50
C LEU A 51 2.15 -9.16 1.17
N ILE A 52 1.39 -9.96 0.41
CA ILE A 52 1.82 -10.50 -0.88
C ILE A 52 2.14 -9.39 -1.88
N TRP A 53 1.30 -8.35 -1.96
CA TRP A 53 1.59 -7.17 -2.78
C TRP A 53 2.86 -6.45 -2.32
N GLY A 54 3.09 -6.35 -1.01
CA GLY A 54 4.33 -5.79 -0.47
C GLY A 54 5.57 -6.56 -0.94
N LEU A 55 5.51 -7.89 -0.93
CA LEU A 55 6.57 -8.75 -1.47
C LEU A 55 6.74 -8.55 -2.98
N ALA A 56 5.64 -8.40 -3.73
CA ALA A 56 5.70 -8.11 -5.16
C ALA A 56 6.45 -6.78 -5.45
N TYR A 57 6.20 -5.72 -4.67
CA TYR A 57 6.92 -4.45 -4.79
C TYR A 57 8.42 -4.62 -4.57
N MET A 58 8.81 -5.33 -3.52
CA MET A 58 10.21 -5.59 -3.21
C MET A 58 10.90 -6.45 -4.27
N SER A 59 10.20 -7.45 -4.82
CA SER A 59 10.76 -8.37 -5.81
C SER A 59 11.25 -7.67 -7.08
N VAL A 60 10.61 -6.57 -7.46
CA VAL A 60 10.95 -5.82 -8.68
C VAL A 60 11.76 -4.55 -8.39
N ALA A 61 12.11 -4.26 -7.14
CA ALA A 61 12.76 -3.00 -6.75
C ALA A 61 14.06 -2.68 -7.51
N LYS A 62 14.81 -3.69 -7.97
CA LYS A 62 16.03 -3.52 -8.79
C LYS A 62 15.75 -3.55 -10.31
N ASN A 63 14.62 -4.11 -10.72
CA ASN A 63 14.27 -4.38 -12.12
C ASN A 63 13.03 -3.62 -12.61
N TYR A 64 12.50 -2.66 -11.83
CA TYR A 64 11.26 -1.92 -12.12
C TYR A 64 11.23 -1.28 -13.52
N HIS A 65 12.40 -0.87 -14.04
CA HIS A 65 12.54 -0.27 -15.36
C HIS A 65 12.17 -1.23 -16.51
N LYS A 66 12.27 -2.55 -16.30
CA LYS A 66 11.90 -3.57 -17.29
C LYS A 66 10.41 -3.92 -17.27
N VAL A 67 9.70 -3.59 -16.18
CA VAL A 67 8.34 -4.04 -15.91
C VAL A 67 7.37 -2.87 -15.75
N LYS A 68 7.44 -1.88 -16.64
CA LYS A 68 6.67 -0.63 -16.53
C LYS A 68 5.17 -0.87 -16.29
N TRP A 69 4.56 -1.83 -16.98
CA TRP A 69 3.13 -2.10 -16.86
C TRP A 69 2.76 -2.68 -15.50
N LEU A 70 3.66 -3.47 -14.90
CA LEU A 70 3.49 -3.96 -13.53
C LEU A 70 3.54 -2.81 -12.51
N VAL A 71 4.43 -1.82 -12.72
CA VAL A 71 4.43 -0.60 -11.89
C VAL A 71 3.10 0.16 -12.02
N GLY A 72 2.51 0.20 -13.23
CA GLY A 72 1.17 0.74 -13.43
C GLY A 72 0.09 -0.02 -12.67
N ILE A 73 0.16 -1.36 -12.65
CA ILE A 73 -0.75 -2.21 -11.86
C ILE A 73 -0.62 -1.90 -10.36
N PHE A 74 0.60 -1.70 -9.85
CA PHE A 74 0.81 -1.30 -8.45
C PHE A 74 0.17 0.05 -8.11
N ALA A 75 0.19 1.00 -9.05
CA ALA A 75 -0.53 2.26 -8.87
C ALA A 75 -2.05 2.04 -8.78
N VAL A 76 -2.62 1.21 -9.67
CA VAL A 76 -4.06 0.90 -9.64
C VAL A 76 -4.44 0.20 -8.32
N GLU A 77 -3.63 -0.75 -7.86
CA GLU A 77 -3.84 -1.40 -6.56
C GLU A 77 -3.88 -0.37 -5.42
N LYS A 78 -2.90 0.52 -5.34
CA LYS A 78 -2.84 1.54 -4.30
C LYS A 78 -3.98 2.55 -4.37
N LEU A 79 -4.43 2.88 -5.57
CA LEU A 79 -5.61 3.72 -5.77
C LEU A 79 -6.87 3.05 -5.21
N ILE A 80 -7.06 1.75 -5.45
CA ILE A 80 -8.23 1.01 -4.96
C ILE A 80 -8.23 1.01 -3.42
N TYR A 81 -7.12 0.65 -2.77
CA TYR A 81 -7.03 0.66 -1.30
C TYR A 81 -7.18 2.07 -0.72
N GLY A 82 -6.56 3.08 -1.34
CA GLY A 82 -6.72 4.48 -0.94
C GLY A 82 -8.17 4.96 -1.01
N CYS A 83 -8.89 4.63 -2.07
CA CYS A 83 -10.32 4.95 -2.23
C CYS A 83 -11.19 4.21 -1.21
N VAL A 84 -10.95 2.90 -0.99
CA VAL A 84 -11.68 2.12 0.01
C VAL A 84 -11.50 2.74 1.39
N TRP A 85 -10.27 3.05 1.79
CA TRP A 85 -9.99 3.68 3.07
C TRP A 85 -10.65 5.05 3.22
N THR A 86 -10.56 5.89 2.19
CA THR A 86 -11.21 7.20 2.20
C THR A 86 -12.72 7.06 2.35
N ASN A 87 -13.34 6.12 1.63
CA ASN A 87 -14.75 5.81 1.81
C ASN A 87 -15.05 5.30 3.22
N TRP A 88 -14.18 4.46 3.78
CA TRP A 88 -14.35 3.94 5.14
C TRP A 88 -14.28 5.07 6.18
N ILE A 89 -13.27 5.96 6.13
CA ILE A 89 -13.13 7.09 7.07
C ILE A 89 -14.27 8.09 6.95
N LEU A 90 -14.83 8.31 5.76
CA LEU A 90 -15.94 9.24 5.58
C LEU A 90 -17.27 8.71 6.13
N ASN A 91 -17.42 7.38 6.26
CA ASN A 91 -18.66 6.74 6.67
C ASN A 91 -18.59 6.07 8.06
N ASN A 92 -17.41 5.99 8.68
CA ASN A 92 -17.21 5.32 9.96
C ASN A 92 -16.40 6.21 10.90
N ASN A 93 -16.52 5.93 12.20
CA ASN A 93 -15.75 6.63 13.22
C ASN A 93 -14.53 5.81 13.63
N ILE A 94 -13.34 6.38 13.49
CA ILE A 94 -12.10 5.72 13.88
C ILE A 94 -11.95 5.60 15.40
N SER A 95 -12.59 6.49 16.17
CA SER A 95 -12.59 6.42 17.64
C SER A 95 -13.15 5.08 18.14
N ASP A 96 -14.20 4.57 17.49
CA ASP A 96 -14.82 3.29 17.84
C ASP A 96 -13.82 2.12 17.68
N VAL A 97 -12.93 2.20 16.68
CA VAL A 97 -11.87 1.20 16.47
C VAL A 97 -10.81 1.32 17.56
N TYR A 98 -10.42 2.54 17.93
CA TYR A 98 -9.45 2.80 19.00
C TYR A 98 -9.94 2.32 20.36
N GLU A 99 -11.23 2.49 20.65
CA GLU A 99 -11.85 1.99 21.88
C GLU A 99 -11.79 0.47 21.96
N LYS A 100 -11.89 -0.22 20.81
CA LYS A 100 -11.87 -1.68 20.75
C LYS A 100 -10.46 -2.27 20.77
N ASP A 101 -9.55 -1.75 19.95
CA ASP A 101 -8.15 -2.17 19.92
C ASP A 101 -7.23 -1.08 19.38
N LEU A 102 -6.23 -0.71 20.18
CA LEU A 102 -5.30 0.37 19.85
C LEU A 102 -4.46 0.08 18.58
N MET A 103 -4.09 -1.19 18.33
CA MET A 103 -3.31 -1.56 17.12
C MET A 103 -4.16 -1.47 15.85
N ALA A 104 -5.43 -1.89 15.93
CA ALA A 104 -6.39 -1.71 14.85
C ALA A 104 -6.66 -0.23 14.58
N GLY A 105 -6.88 0.58 15.62
CA GLY A 105 -7.08 2.04 15.46
C GLY A 105 -5.89 2.72 14.79
N MET A 106 -4.66 2.37 15.20
CA MET A 106 -3.44 2.87 14.54
C MET A 106 -3.37 2.43 13.08
N PHE A 107 -3.67 1.17 12.77
CA PHE A 107 -3.70 0.68 11.40
C PHE A 107 -4.66 1.49 10.54
N TYR A 108 -5.93 1.59 10.95
CA TYR A 108 -6.96 2.37 10.26
C TYR A 108 -6.63 3.86 10.11
N SER A 109 -5.75 4.41 10.95
CA SER A 109 -5.35 5.82 10.85
C SER A 109 -4.29 6.05 9.78
N VAL A 110 -3.40 5.07 9.57
CA VAL A 110 -2.19 5.27 8.76
C VAL A 110 -2.20 4.52 7.43
N TYR A 111 -2.93 3.41 7.31
CA TYR A 111 -2.78 2.56 6.13
C TYR A 111 -3.18 3.27 4.84
N GLY A 112 -4.30 4.00 4.80
CA GLY A 112 -4.69 4.66 3.56
C GLY A 112 -3.89 5.92 3.25
N ILE A 113 -3.31 6.59 4.25
CA ILE A 113 -2.31 7.65 4.00
C ILE A 113 -1.10 7.04 3.28
N ASN A 114 -0.62 5.88 3.75
CA ASN A 114 0.45 5.15 3.06
C ASN A 114 0.04 4.78 1.64
N ASP A 115 -1.20 4.31 1.43
CA ASP A 115 -1.66 3.93 0.10
C ASP A 115 -1.72 5.10 -0.87
N TRP A 116 -2.21 6.26 -0.44
CA TRP A 116 -2.19 7.48 -1.26
C TRP A 116 -0.76 7.93 -1.60
N VAL A 117 0.17 7.89 -0.65
CA VAL A 117 1.57 8.22 -0.89
C VAL A 117 2.20 7.27 -1.91
N PHE A 118 1.97 5.96 -1.76
CA PHE A 118 2.54 4.98 -2.69
C PHE A 118 1.85 4.95 -4.05
N PHE A 119 0.57 5.32 -4.12
CA PHE A 119 -0.11 5.58 -5.39
C PHE A 119 0.61 6.68 -6.18
N VAL A 120 0.83 7.84 -5.56
CA VAL A 120 1.55 8.96 -6.17
C VAL A 120 2.98 8.56 -6.57
N PHE A 121 3.65 7.77 -5.73
CA PHE A 121 4.96 7.23 -6.05
C PHE A 121 4.94 6.33 -7.29
N PHE A 122 4.06 5.32 -7.35
CA PHE A 122 4.04 4.37 -8.47
C PHE A 122 3.58 5.02 -9.77
N ILE A 123 2.59 5.92 -9.73
CA ILE A 123 2.16 6.65 -10.94
C ILE A 123 3.29 7.55 -11.47
N TYR A 124 4.03 8.23 -10.57
CA TYR A 124 5.19 9.01 -10.96
C TYR A 124 6.26 8.15 -11.64
N VAL A 125 6.60 6.99 -11.06
CA VAL A 125 7.57 6.06 -11.65
C VAL A 125 7.09 5.56 -13.02
N PHE A 126 5.81 5.20 -13.15
CA PHE A 126 5.19 4.76 -14.39
C PHE A 126 5.28 5.81 -15.51
N LEU A 127 4.93 7.07 -15.20
CA LEU A 127 5.00 8.18 -16.15
C LEU A 127 6.44 8.47 -16.58
N ARG A 128 7.39 8.42 -15.63
CA ARG A 128 8.82 8.57 -15.92
C ARG A 128 9.34 7.50 -16.89
N LEU A 129 8.98 6.23 -16.67
CA LEU A 129 9.37 5.13 -17.56
C LEU A 129 8.73 5.23 -18.94
N SER A 130 7.53 5.81 -19.02
CA SER A 130 6.83 6.01 -20.30
C SER A 130 7.47 7.11 -21.14
N LYS A 131 7.92 8.20 -20.52
CA LYS A 131 8.64 9.28 -21.22
C LYS A 131 9.98 8.82 -21.79
N LEU A 132 10.75 8.05 -21.02
CA LEU A 132 12.05 7.50 -21.45
C LEU A 132 11.96 6.59 -22.68
N LYS A 133 10.81 5.96 -22.94
CA LYS A 133 10.60 5.13 -24.15
C LYS A 133 10.28 5.97 -25.39
N ASN A 134 9.74 7.17 -25.23
CA ASN A 134 9.37 8.02 -26.37
C ASN A 134 10.54 8.87 -26.88
N ASP A 135 11.62 8.98 -26.08
CA ASP A 135 12.81 9.77 -26.39
C ASP A 135 13.96 8.94 -27.01
N GLY A 136 13.72 7.66 -27.37
CA GLY A 136 14.70 6.75 -27.99
C GLY A 136 14.10 5.93 -29.11
#